data_AF-A0A534U1B5-F1
#
_entry.id   AF-A0A534U1B5-F1
#
_cell.length_a   1.000
_cell.length_b   1.000
_cell.length_c   1.000
_cell.angle_alpha   90.00
_cell.angle_beta   90.00
_cell.angle_gamma   90.00
#
_symmetry.space_group_name_H-M   'P 1'
#
loop_
_entity.id
_entity.type
_entity.pdbx_description
1 polymer ?
#
loop_
_entity_poly.entity_id
_entity_poly.type
_entity_poly.pdbx_seq_one_letter_code
_entity_poly.pdbx_strand_id
1 'polypeptide(L)'
;MTWSPIGGASGYRVYVRAAQQAFGAAIDVGAVAPDPDGLVRHDVTALASDATIFAVTSYDAIGAESAFSNEVAIGAPPLATATATAAPQPTATATPGPVGSDVTGGATIIAKITSPTGSGNHSLEVIRDGDMPPVGTNDPLRQYDTFDGANTAPDDWVGYTFASTFTFHRLVFQEGMHFSDGGWFTSVGVEVRQAAQWTAVAGLQTSPAYPNSGSGPGFVTYTFDFAATSGDAIRLVGVPGGSAAFISIGELRVFADVAPPAFATPTRTATPVQTATATATPTRTTTATATRTATTTPTPTRTATMTPTVTSTATGTPTATRTATMTPTATRTATATATATRTATATATATATVTTTPSVTTTPT
;
A
#
# COMPACT_ATOMS: atom_id res chain seq x y z
N MET A 1 -9.39 -16.86 -6.10
CA MET A 1 -9.50 -17.94 -5.10
C MET A 1 -8.13 -18.57 -4.96
N THR A 2 -7.63 -18.77 -3.75
CA THR A 2 -6.30 -19.34 -3.45
C THR A 2 -6.48 -20.64 -2.66
N TRP A 3 -5.92 -21.74 -3.16
CA TRP A 3 -5.96 -23.05 -2.49
C TRP A 3 -4.81 -23.94 -2.95
N SER A 4 -4.47 -25.01 -2.20
CA SER A 4 -3.48 -26.04 -2.58
C SER A 4 -4.16 -27.31 -3.14
N PRO A 5 -4.33 -27.46 -4.47
CA PRO A 5 -4.98 -28.63 -5.07
C PRO A 5 -4.16 -29.91 -4.92
N ILE A 6 -4.83 -31.05 -5.03
CA ILE A 6 -4.16 -32.35 -5.22
C ILE A 6 -3.44 -32.30 -6.58
N GLY A 7 -2.14 -32.60 -6.58
CA GLY A 7 -1.36 -32.73 -7.81
C GLY A 7 -1.91 -33.86 -8.69
N GLY A 8 -2.33 -33.54 -9.91
CA GLY A 8 -2.96 -34.51 -10.83
C GLY A 8 -4.42 -34.83 -10.50
N ALA A 9 -5.16 -33.87 -9.94
CA ALA A 9 -6.58 -34.01 -9.61
C ALA A 9 -7.41 -34.63 -10.77
N SER A 10 -8.27 -35.58 -10.41
CA SER A 10 -9.24 -36.22 -11.31
C SER A 10 -10.54 -35.43 -11.47
N GLY A 11 -10.73 -34.38 -10.67
CA GLY A 11 -11.79 -33.39 -10.86
C GLY A 11 -11.92 -32.42 -9.70
N TYR A 12 -12.97 -31.61 -9.74
CA TYR A 12 -13.24 -30.55 -8.76
C TYR A 12 -14.67 -30.63 -8.22
N ARG A 13 -14.86 -30.19 -6.97
CA ARG A 13 -16.19 -30.06 -6.35
C ARG A 13 -16.40 -28.66 -5.83
N VAL A 14 -17.57 -28.10 -6.12
CA VAL A 14 -17.99 -26.79 -5.64
C VAL A 14 -18.97 -26.99 -4.50
N TYR A 15 -18.74 -26.27 -3.42
CA TYR A 15 -19.59 -26.26 -2.24
C TYR A 15 -20.18 -24.89 -2.06
N VAL A 16 -21.47 -24.84 -1.78
CA VAL A 16 -22.18 -23.57 -1.53
C VAL A 16 -22.89 -23.58 -0.19
N ARG A 17 -23.06 -22.40 0.38
CA ARG A 17 -23.81 -22.20 1.62
C ARG A 17 -24.45 -20.82 1.66
N ALA A 18 -25.52 -20.71 2.45
CA ALA A 18 -25.96 -19.44 2.98
C ALA A 18 -24.95 -18.94 4.03
N ALA A 19 -24.99 -17.63 4.31
CA ALA A 19 -24.11 -17.02 5.31
C ALA A 19 -24.27 -17.74 6.66
N GLN A 20 -23.14 -18.08 7.29
CA GLN A 20 -23.07 -18.74 8.60
C GLN A 20 -23.68 -20.15 8.70
N GLN A 21 -24.04 -20.80 7.59
CA GLN A 21 -24.47 -22.21 7.58
C GLN A 21 -23.29 -23.15 7.29
N ALA A 22 -23.46 -24.47 7.45
CA ALA A 22 -22.49 -25.43 6.93
C ALA A 22 -22.57 -25.49 5.39
N PHE A 23 -21.50 -25.95 4.74
CA PHE A 23 -21.55 -26.26 3.31
C PHE A 23 -22.56 -27.37 3.03
N GLY A 24 -23.38 -27.16 2.00
CA GLY A 24 -24.32 -28.16 1.52
C GLY A 24 -23.63 -29.32 0.81
N ALA A 25 -24.42 -30.16 0.14
CA ALA A 25 -23.89 -31.23 -0.69
C ALA A 25 -22.95 -30.69 -1.78
N ALA A 26 -21.89 -31.43 -2.07
CA ALA A 26 -20.94 -31.11 -3.11
C ALA A 26 -21.62 -31.11 -4.49
N ILE A 27 -21.36 -30.08 -5.28
CA ILE A 27 -21.67 -30.05 -6.71
C ILE A 27 -20.42 -30.53 -7.44
N ASP A 28 -20.48 -31.72 -8.02
CA ASP A 28 -19.37 -32.28 -8.76
C ASP A 28 -19.24 -31.62 -10.14
N VAL A 29 -18.08 -31.02 -10.38
CA VAL A 29 -17.74 -30.31 -11.62
C VAL A 29 -16.95 -31.21 -12.57
N GLY A 30 -16.43 -32.33 -12.09
CA GLY A 30 -15.66 -33.27 -12.90
C GLY A 30 -14.27 -32.79 -13.29
N ALA A 31 -13.64 -33.52 -14.21
CA ALA A 31 -12.34 -33.17 -14.78
C ALA A 31 -12.48 -32.02 -15.78
N VAL A 32 -12.21 -30.79 -15.33
CA VAL A 32 -12.16 -29.62 -16.21
C VAL A 32 -10.70 -29.30 -16.52
N ALA A 33 -10.37 -29.27 -17.81
CA ALA A 33 -9.03 -28.89 -18.26
C ALA A 33 -8.80 -27.40 -17.96
N PRO A 34 -7.61 -27.02 -17.45
CA PRO A 34 -7.27 -25.62 -17.32
C PRO A 34 -7.14 -24.98 -18.71
N ASP A 35 -7.59 -23.74 -18.82
CA ASP A 35 -7.39 -22.88 -19.98
C ASP A 35 -5.89 -22.59 -20.20
N PRO A 36 -5.49 -22.05 -21.36
CA PRO A 36 -4.08 -21.74 -21.66
C PRO A 36 -3.40 -20.78 -20.66
N ASP A 37 -4.19 -20.02 -19.90
CA ASP A 37 -3.74 -19.14 -18.83
C ASP A 37 -3.61 -19.85 -17.46
N GLY A 38 -3.84 -21.16 -17.43
CA GLY A 38 -3.76 -22.01 -16.24
C GLY A 38 -5.00 -21.96 -15.35
N LEU A 39 -6.07 -21.25 -15.75
CA LEU A 39 -7.29 -21.13 -14.97
C LEU A 39 -8.31 -22.20 -15.34
N VAL A 40 -9.01 -22.74 -14.35
CA VAL A 40 -10.17 -23.61 -14.56
C VAL A 40 -11.43 -22.77 -14.49
N ARG A 41 -12.22 -22.76 -15.56
CA ARG A 41 -13.50 -22.03 -15.64
C ARG A 41 -14.64 -23.02 -15.88
N HIS A 42 -15.71 -22.89 -15.09
CA HIS A 42 -16.91 -23.72 -15.23
C HIS A 42 -18.15 -22.98 -14.73
N ASP A 43 -19.27 -23.18 -15.41
CA ASP A 43 -20.56 -22.60 -15.04
C ASP A 43 -21.36 -23.57 -14.16
N VAL A 44 -21.58 -23.22 -12.89
CA VAL A 44 -22.45 -23.99 -12.01
C VAL A 44 -23.87 -23.42 -12.09
N THR A 45 -24.75 -24.15 -12.76
CA THR A 45 -26.19 -23.79 -12.85
C THR A 45 -27.00 -24.46 -11.74
N ALA A 46 -28.12 -23.85 -11.34
CA ALA A 46 -29.01 -24.33 -10.27
C ALA A 46 -28.46 -24.26 -8.84
N LEU A 47 -27.74 -23.18 -8.52
CA LEU A 47 -27.44 -22.84 -7.13
C LEU A 47 -28.72 -22.59 -6.34
N ALA A 48 -28.71 -22.97 -5.06
CA ALA A 48 -29.80 -22.63 -4.14
C ALA A 48 -29.98 -21.10 -4.10
N SER A 49 -31.22 -20.62 -4.08
CA SER A 49 -31.53 -19.19 -4.17
C SER A 49 -31.00 -18.38 -2.98
N ASP A 50 -30.64 -19.04 -1.88
CA ASP A 50 -30.06 -18.48 -0.66
C ASP A 50 -28.55 -18.72 -0.55
N ALA A 51 -27.91 -19.33 -1.56
CA ALA A 51 -26.46 -19.49 -1.60
C ALA A 51 -25.78 -18.13 -1.76
N THR A 52 -25.02 -17.73 -0.73
CA THR A 52 -24.29 -16.45 -0.73
C THR A 52 -22.78 -16.63 -0.69
N ILE A 53 -22.29 -17.86 -0.47
CA ILE A 53 -20.88 -18.19 -0.37
C ILE A 53 -20.59 -19.50 -1.14
N PHE A 54 -19.44 -19.58 -1.81
CA PHE A 54 -18.90 -20.82 -2.32
C PHE A 54 -17.43 -21.07 -1.92
N ALA A 55 -17.06 -22.34 -1.85
CA ALA A 55 -15.69 -22.84 -1.76
C ALA A 55 -15.53 -24.04 -2.70
N VAL A 56 -14.28 -24.45 -2.95
CA VAL A 56 -13.97 -25.51 -3.93
C VAL A 56 -12.91 -26.44 -3.36
N THR A 57 -13.00 -27.72 -3.72
CA THR A 57 -11.96 -28.73 -3.51
C THR A 57 -11.57 -29.38 -4.84
N SER A 58 -10.42 -30.04 -4.86
CA SER A 58 -10.04 -30.98 -5.91
C SER A 58 -10.06 -32.41 -5.37
N TYR A 59 -10.39 -33.42 -6.19
CA TYR A 59 -10.35 -34.83 -5.77
C TYR A 59 -9.47 -35.70 -6.66
N ASP A 60 -8.93 -36.79 -6.10
CA ASP A 60 -8.10 -37.78 -6.82
C ASP A 60 -8.94 -38.89 -7.49
N ALA A 61 -8.29 -39.87 -8.12
CA ALA A 61 -8.97 -40.93 -8.87
C ALA A 61 -9.87 -41.84 -8.01
N ILE A 62 -9.70 -41.83 -6.69
CA ILE A 62 -10.53 -42.58 -5.73
C ILE A 62 -11.55 -41.69 -5.00
N GLY A 63 -11.61 -40.40 -5.35
CA GLY A 63 -12.57 -39.43 -4.83
C GLY A 63 -12.17 -38.79 -3.50
N ALA A 64 -10.91 -38.92 -3.06
CA ALA A 64 -10.41 -38.24 -1.87
C ALA A 64 -10.15 -36.76 -2.18
N GLU A 65 -10.67 -35.87 -1.32
CA GLU A 65 -10.65 -34.42 -1.55
C GLU A 65 -9.48 -33.71 -0.86
N SER A 66 -9.04 -32.61 -1.46
CA SER A 66 -8.17 -31.63 -0.82
C SER A 66 -8.88 -30.91 0.34
N ALA A 67 -8.12 -30.13 1.10
CA ALA A 67 -8.72 -29.07 1.91
C ALA A 67 -9.52 -28.09 1.02
N PHE A 68 -10.51 -27.45 1.63
CA PHE A 68 -11.28 -26.38 0.99
C PHE A 68 -10.38 -25.21 0.60
N SER A 69 -10.75 -24.56 -0.51
CA SER A 69 -10.28 -23.23 -0.82
C SER A 69 -10.80 -22.18 0.16
N ASN A 70 -10.29 -20.95 0.03
CA ASN A 70 -10.90 -19.81 0.70
C ASN A 70 -12.33 -19.58 0.19
N GLU A 71 -13.21 -19.11 1.06
CA GLU A 71 -14.60 -18.80 0.71
C GLU A 71 -14.71 -17.51 -0.15
N VAL A 72 -15.66 -17.49 -1.08
CA VAL A 72 -15.94 -16.35 -1.97
C VAL A 72 -17.45 -16.07 -2.02
N ALA A 73 -17.85 -14.80 -1.99
CA ALA A 73 -19.26 -14.39 -1.99
C ALA A 73 -19.89 -14.43 -3.40
N ILE A 74 -21.18 -14.81 -3.47
CA ILE A 74 -21.99 -14.85 -4.69
C ILE A 74 -23.00 -13.69 -4.67
N GLY A 75 -22.75 -12.63 -5.47
CA GLY A 75 -23.69 -11.55 -5.84
C GLY A 75 -24.45 -10.83 -4.70
N ALA A 76 -24.16 -9.54 -4.46
CA ALA A 76 -25.01 -8.69 -3.60
C ALA A 76 -26.25 -8.18 -4.35
N PRO A 77 -27.49 -8.39 -3.85
CA PRO A 77 -28.66 -7.67 -4.37
C PRO A 77 -28.73 -6.23 -3.80
N PRO A 78 -29.24 -5.24 -4.55
CA PRO A 78 -29.35 -3.86 -4.07
C PRO A 78 -30.48 -3.74 -3.04
N LEU A 79 -30.18 -3.24 -1.85
CA LEU A 79 -31.18 -3.07 -0.79
C LEU A 79 -31.98 -1.77 -0.98
N ALA A 80 -33.31 -1.90 -0.99
CA ALA A 80 -34.26 -0.80 -1.03
C ALA A 80 -34.25 0.02 0.28
N THR A 81 -34.47 1.32 0.13
CA THR A 81 -34.58 2.33 1.18
C THR A 81 -35.73 2.01 2.14
N ALA A 82 -35.45 1.89 3.44
CA ALA A 82 -36.48 1.90 4.48
C ALA A 82 -36.07 2.74 5.69
N THR A 83 -37.01 3.61 6.07
CA THR A 83 -36.97 4.61 7.13
C THR A 83 -36.83 3.98 8.51
N ALA A 84 -36.09 4.65 9.38
CA ALA A 84 -35.67 4.21 10.71
C ALA A 84 -36.82 3.91 11.68
N THR A 85 -36.69 2.82 12.44
CA THR A 85 -37.09 2.72 13.85
C THR A 85 -36.12 1.76 14.54
N ALA A 86 -35.48 2.22 15.61
CA ALA A 86 -34.34 1.58 16.25
C ALA A 86 -34.73 0.30 17.01
N ALA A 87 -33.92 -0.76 16.82
CA ALA A 87 -33.85 -1.97 17.64
C ALA A 87 -32.35 -2.32 17.83
N PRO A 88 -31.96 -2.95 18.96
CA PRO A 88 -30.57 -3.01 19.39
C PRO A 88 -29.70 -3.78 18.40
N GLN A 89 -28.58 -3.17 18.04
CA GLN A 89 -27.60 -3.65 17.08
C GLN A 89 -27.01 -5.00 17.53
N PRO A 90 -27.26 -6.13 16.81
CA PRO A 90 -26.44 -7.32 16.99
C PRO A 90 -25.03 -7.02 16.46
N THR A 91 -24.03 -7.31 17.29
CA THR A 91 -22.60 -7.18 17.02
C THR A 91 -22.24 -7.90 15.72
N ALA A 92 -21.88 -7.13 14.69
CA ALA A 92 -21.46 -7.66 13.40
C ALA A 92 -20.13 -8.41 13.55
N THR A 93 -20.11 -9.71 13.26
CA THR A 93 -18.87 -10.42 12.95
C THR A 93 -18.41 -9.94 11.58
N ALA A 94 -17.28 -9.23 11.55
CA ALA A 94 -16.74 -8.58 10.37
C ALA A 94 -16.52 -9.58 9.21
N THR A 95 -17.13 -9.27 8.06
CA THR A 95 -16.72 -9.79 6.76
C THR A 95 -15.29 -9.33 6.47
N PRO A 96 -14.37 -10.19 5.97
CA PRO A 96 -13.06 -9.73 5.52
C PRO A 96 -13.27 -8.75 4.37
N GLY A 97 -13.00 -7.47 4.64
CA GLY A 97 -12.99 -6.41 3.63
C GLY A 97 -11.86 -6.62 2.60
N PRO A 98 -11.80 -5.77 1.57
CA PRO A 98 -10.67 -5.75 0.64
C PRO A 98 -9.34 -5.68 1.42
N VAL A 99 -8.31 -6.36 0.93
CA VAL A 99 -6.98 -6.32 1.53
C VAL A 99 -6.54 -4.86 1.55
N GLY A 100 -6.49 -4.25 2.73
CA GLY A 100 -6.04 -2.87 2.89
C GLY A 100 -4.67 -2.64 2.28
N SER A 101 -4.35 -1.37 2.05
CA SER A 101 -2.99 -1.00 1.68
C SER A 101 -2.08 -1.04 2.90
N ASP A 102 -0.84 -1.49 2.70
CA ASP A 102 0.21 -1.32 3.70
C ASP A 102 0.53 0.18 3.82
N VAL A 103 0.31 0.73 5.02
CA VAL A 103 0.50 2.16 5.30
C VAL A 103 1.73 2.43 6.18
N THR A 104 2.51 1.38 6.50
CA THR A 104 3.61 1.43 7.48
C THR A 104 4.67 2.47 7.14
N GLY A 105 5.00 2.62 5.85
CA GLY A 105 6.03 3.56 5.38
C GLY A 105 5.73 5.04 5.66
N GLY A 106 4.46 5.42 5.83
CA GLY A 106 4.05 6.79 6.15
C GLY A 106 3.98 7.12 7.64
N ALA A 107 4.28 6.15 8.51
CA ALA A 107 4.05 6.28 9.94
C ALA A 107 5.29 6.74 10.72
N THR A 108 5.10 7.14 11.98
CA THR A 108 6.17 7.35 12.95
C THR A 108 6.12 6.24 13.99
N ILE A 109 7.25 5.56 14.20
CA ILE A 109 7.38 4.44 15.15
C ILE A 109 7.18 4.95 16.58
N ILE A 110 6.42 4.21 17.37
CA ILE A 110 6.29 4.39 18.81
C ILE A 110 6.58 3.05 19.49
N ALA A 111 7.28 3.09 20.62
CA ALA A 111 7.55 1.92 21.43
C ALA A 111 7.54 2.33 22.90
N LYS A 112 7.21 1.39 23.77
CA LYS A 112 7.32 1.61 25.22
C LYS A 112 8.76 1.89 25.62
N ILE A 113 9.67 1.07 25.11
CA ILE A 113 11.11 1.21 25.31
C ILE A 113 11.72 1.68 23.99
N THR A 114 12.29 2.88 24.00
CA THR A 114 12.92 3.54 22.83
C THR A 114 14.44 3.59 22.94
N SER A 115 15.01 3.05 24.01
CA SER A 115 16.45 2.98 24.26
C SER A 115 16.78 1.68 24.99
N PRO A 116 16.60 0.52 24.34
CA PRO A 116 16.87 -0.77 24.95
C PRO A 116 18.37 -0.94 25.22
N THR A 117 18.68 -1.80 26.18
CA THR A 117 20.04 -2.18 26.56
C THR A 117 20.35 -3.64 26.22
N GLY A 118 19.39 -4.35 25.62
CA GLY A 118 19.52 -5.73 25.19
C GLY A 118 20.50 -5.91 24.02
N SER A 119 20.69 -7.17 23.63
CA SER A 119 21.64 -7.54 22.57
C SER A 119 21.14 -7.29 21.15
N GLY A 120 19.84 -7.00 20.98
CA GLY A 120 19.24 -6.74 19.69
C GLY A 120 19.65 -5.41 19.08
N ASN A 121 19.10 -5.11 17.91
CA ASN A 121 19.31 -3.80 17.29
C ASN A 121 18.60 -2.71 18.08
N HIS A 122 19.29 -1.60 18.35
CA HIS A 122 18.74 -0.48 19.11
C HIS A 122 18.03 0.55 18.22
N SER A 123 18.09 0.38 16.90
CA SER A 123 17.36 1.23 15.96
C SER A 123 15.90 0.83 15.90
N LEU A 124 15.01 1.75 16.27
CA LEU A 124 13.56 1.57 16.10
C LEU A 124 13.17 1.26 14.65
N GLU A 125 13.94 1.74 13.66
CA GLU A 125 13.64 1.52 12.24
C GLU A 125 13.67 0.05 11.83
N VAL A 126 14.32 -0.83 12.60
CA VAL A 126 14.26 -2.29 12.36
C VAL A 126 12.84 -2.83 12.47
N ILE A 127 11.95 -2.17 13.22
CA ILE A 127 10.54 -2.59 13.33
C ILE A 127 9.79 -2.48 11.99
N ARG A 128 10.29 -1.72 11.00
CA ARG A 128 9.63 -1.51 9.69
C ARG A 128 10.58 -1.42 8.50
N ASP A 129 11.77 -1.98 8.59
CA ASP A 129 12.77 -1.84 7.53
C ASP A 129 12.47 -2.74 6.32
N GLY A 130 11.42 -3.55 6.40
CA GLY A 130 11.00 -4.46 5.34
C GLY A 130 11.68 -5.82 5.40
N ASP A 131 12.67 -5.98 6.30
CA ASP A 131 13.38 -7.21 6.49
C ASP A 131 12.52 -8.20 7.27
N MET A 132 12.26 -9.36 6.67
CA MET A 132 11.47 -10.43 7.31
C MET A 132 12.33 -11.70 7.39
N PRO A 133 13.17 -11.86 8.43
CA PRO A 133 14.10 -12.98 8.52
C PRO A 133 13.41 -14.35 8.46
N PRO A 134 14.08 -15.40 7.94
CA PRO A 134 13.55 -16.75 8.00
C PRO A 134 13.28 -17.21 9.45
N VAL A 135 12.25 -18.04 9.64
CA VAL A 135 11.92 -18.67 10.93
C VAL A 135 13.15 -19.38 11.51
N GLY A 136 13.44 -19.15 12.79
CA GLY A 136 14.59 -19.73 13.48
C GLY A 136 15.93 -19.01 13.21
N THR A 137 15.91 -17.83 12.58
CA THR A 137 17.11 -16.98 12.47
C THR A 137 17.71 -16.71 13.86
N ASN A 138 19.05 -16.73 13.94
CA ASN A 138 19.81 -16.53 15.18
C ASN A 138 20.78 -15.34 15.03
N ASP A 139 20.26 -14.22 14.54
CA ASP A 139 20.99 -12.96 14.38
C ASP A 139 20.25 -11.85 15.17
N PRO A 140 20.79 -11.41 16.32
CA PRO A 140 20.12 -10.42 17.16
C PRO A 140 20.04 -9.04 16.49
N LEU A 141 20.82 -8.75 15.45
CA LEU A 141 20.78 -7.45 14.78
C LEU A 141 19.62 -7.31 13.78
N ARG A 142 18.91 -8.40 13.48
CA ARG A 142 17.73 -8.43 12.60
C ARG A 142 16.40 -8.35 13.36
N GLN A 143 16.45 -7.80 14.57
CA GLN A 143 15.29 -7.57 15.43
C GLN A 143 15.49 -6.33 16.29
N TYR A 144 14.39 -5.80 16.79
CA TYR A 144 14.36 -4.88 17.91
C TYR A 144 13.85 -5.62 19.15
N ASP A 145 14.62 -5.63 20.24
CA ASP A 145 14.15 -6.12 21.55
C ASP A 145 13.99 -4.96 22.54
N THR A 146 12.99 -5.08 23.42
CA THR A 146 12.62 -4.02 24.37
C THR A 146 13.32 -4.16 25.72
N PHE A 147 14.36 -5.00 25.83
CA PHE A 147 15.03 -5.24 27.11
C PHE A 147 15.74 -3.98 27.61
N ASP A 148 15.52 -3.59 28.87
CA ASP A 148 16.10 -2.39 29.49
C ASP A 148 16.75 -2.63 30.87
N GLY A 149 16.98 -3.89 31.27
CA GLY A 149 17.67 -4.24 32.52
C GLY A 149 16.82 -4.95 33.58
N ALA A 150 15.85 -5.76 33.14
CA ALA A 150 14.76 -6.40 33.89
C ALA A 150 13.56 -5.48 34.11
N ASN A 151 12.56 -5.69 33.26
CA ASN A 151 11.31 -4.95 33.29
C ASN A 151 10.36 -5.61 34.32
N THR A 152 9.60 -4.80 35.05
CA THR A 152 8.50 -5.26 35.94
C THR A 152 7.15 -4.75 35.46
N ALA A 153 7.12 -4.11 34.30
CA ALA A 153 5.92 -3.48 33.81
C ALA A 153 4.87 -4.54 33.41
N PRO A 154 3.58 -4.25 33.66
CA PRO A 154 2.50 -5.19 33.40
C PRO A 154 2.23 -5.39 31.91
N ASP A 155 2.79 -4.54 31.06
CA ASP A 155 2.65 -4.60 29.61
C ASP A 155 3.94 -4.17 28.89
N ASP A 156 4.01 -4.49 27.61
CA ASP A 156 4.94 -3.94 26.64
C ASP A 156 4.19 -3.67 25.31
N TRP A 157 4.69 -2.74 24.51
CA TRP A 157 4.03 -2.36 23.28
C TRP A 157 4.97 -1.68 22.26
N VAL A 158 4.66 -1.94 21.00
CA VAL A 158 5.24 -1.27 19.83
C VAL A 158 4.13 -0.94 18.84
N GLY A 159 4.31 0.11 18.06
CA GLY A 159 3.27 0.54 17.13
C GLY A 159 3.66 1.78 16.35
N TYR A 160 2.63 2.47 15.87
CA TYR A 160 2.78 3.59 14.97
C TYR A 160 1.79 4.70 15.27
N THR A 161 2.22 5.93 15.01
CA THR A 161 1.35 7.10 14.89
C THR A 161 1.36 7.61 13.45
N PHE A 162 0.25 8.21 13.04
CA PHE A 162 0.04 8.72 11.70
C PHE A 162 -0.37 10.19 11.75
N ALA A 163 0.02 10.96 10.73
CA ALA A 163 -0.38 12.37 10.61
C ALA A 163 -1.87 12.55 10.26
N SER A 164 -2.54 11.48 9.85
CA SER A 164 -3.95 11.47 9.47
C SER A 164 -4.62 10.20 10.00
N THR A 165 -5.93 10.26 10.17
CA THR A 165 -6.73 9.10 10.58
C THR A 165 -6.80 8.08 9.45
N PHE A 166 -6.56 6.82 9.78
CA PHE A 166 -6.79 5.67 8.91
C PHE A 166 -7.87 4.77 9.49
N THR A 167 -8.46 3.92 8.67
CA THR A 167 -9.30 2.80 9.12
C THR A 167 -8.47 1.53 9.08
N PHE A 168 -7.91 1.15 10.22
CA PHE A 168 -7.08 -0.04 10.36
C PHE A 168 -7.93 -1.30 10.46
N HIS A 169 -7.44 -2.40 9.93
CA HIS A 169 -8.11 -3.71 10.07
C HIS A 169 -7.14 -4.88 10.22
N ARG A 170 -5.83 -4.66 10.02
CA ARG A 170 -4.84 -5.73 10.14
C ARG A 170 -3.46 -5.23 10.58
N LEU A 171 -2.81 -6.02 11.43
CA LEU A 171 -1.36 -5.99 11.62
C LEU A 171 -0.74 -7.28 11.09
N VAL A 172 0.45 -7.19 10.52
CA VAL A 172 1.34 -8.35 10.30
C VAL A 172 2.53 -8.16 11.20
N PHE A 173 2.70 -9.05 12.16
CA PHE A 173 3.75 -9.02 13.16
C PHE A 173 4.66 -10.23 12.94
N GLN A 174 5.93 -9.98 12.62
CA GLN A 174 6.96 -10.98 12.79
C GLN A 174 7.63 -10.76 14.14
N GLU A 175 7.53 -11.75 15.01
CA GLU A 175 8.27 -11.72 16.27
C GLU A 175 9.78 -11.82 16.03
N GLY A 176 10.58 -11.54 17.04
CA GLY A 176 12.02 -11.77 17.00
C GLY A 176 12.41 -13.13 17.56
N MET A 177 13.66 -13.20 18.02
CA MET A 177 14.26 -14.25 18.81
C MET A 177 13.60 -14.37 20.18
N HIS A 178 13.44 -15.62 20.63
CA HIS A 178 13.13 -15.94 22.02
C HIS A 178 14.43 -16.21 22.77
N PHE A 179 14.50 -15.70 24.00
CA PHE A 179 15.60 -15.93 24.94
C PHE A 179 15.09 -16.77 26.11
N SER A 180 16.00 -17.26 26.96
CA SER A 180 15.58 -18.03 28.14
C SER A 180 14.75 -17.22 29.15
N ASP A 181 14.86 -15.90 29.10
CA ASP A 181 14.31 -14.96 30.08
C ASP A 181 13.35 -13.92 29.47
N GLY A 182 13.07 -13.96 28.17
CA GLY A 182 12.08 -13.09 27.53
C GLY A 182 12.11 -13.13 26.00
N GLY A 183 11.41 -12.20 25.35
CA GLY A 183 11.35 -12.06 23.90
C GLY A 183 10.00 -12.43 23.27
N TRP A 184 8.98 -12.74 24.06
CA TRP A 184 7.64 -13.12 23.58
C TRP A 184 6.54 -12.44 24.42
N PHE A 185 5.30 -12.47 23.94
CA PHE A 185 4.12 -12.11 24.72
C PHE A 185 3.47 -13.34 25.38
N THR A 186 3.01 -13.23 26.62
CA THR A 186 2.14 -14.23 27.28
C THR A 186 0.65 -13.94 27.10
N SER A 187 0.34 -12.71 26.68
CA SER A 187 -0.94 -12.33 26.08
C SER A 187 -0.68 -11.17 25.14
N VAL A 188 -1.38 -11.12 24.02
CA VAL A 188 -1.19 -10.09 22.99
C VAL A 188 -2.53 -9.60 22.47
N GLY A 189 -2.60 -8.30 22.21
CA GLY A 189 -3.75 -7.59 21.70
C GLY A 189 -3.34 -6.46 20.77
N VAL A 190 -4.35 -5.84 20.15
CA VAL A 190 -4.18 -4.67 19.30
C VAL A 190 -5.05 -3.56 19.84
N GLU A 191 -4.48 -2.36 19.92
CA GLU A 191 -5.21 -1.17 20.30
C GLU A 191 -5.08 -0.10 19.21
N VAL A 192 -6.17 0.63 18.99
CA VAL A 192 -6.21 1.80 18.11
C VAL A 192 -6.47 3.03 18.96
N ARG A 193 -5.78 4.13 18.63
CA ARG A 193 -5.96 5.42 19.30
C ARG A 193 -7.06 6.24 18.62
N GLN A 194 -8.05 6.63 19.40
CA GLN A 194 -9.18 7.47 19.01
C GLN A 194 -9.28 8.63 19.99
N ALA A 195 -9.31 9.87 19.50
CA ALA A 195 -9.38 11.06 20.34
C ALA A 195 -8.35 11.04 21.50
N ALA A 196 -7.10 10.67 21.18
CA ALA A 196 -5.99 10.51 22.12
C ALA A 196 -6.15 9.40 23.18
N GLN A 197 -7.15 8.54 23.09
CA GLN A 197 -7.36 7.39 23.98
C GLN A 197 -7.08 6.07 23.23
N TRP A 198 -6.35 5.16 23.86
CA TRP A 198 -6.14 3.80 23.34
C TRP A 198 -7.34 2.93 23.66
N THR A 199 -7.82 2.17 22.69
CA THR A 199 -8.94 1.24 22.86
C THR A 199 -8.64 -0.07 22.16
N ALA A 200 -8.89 -1.18 22.84
CA ALA A 200 -8.75 -2.51 22.27
C ALA A 200 -9.68 -2.69 21.07
N VAL A 201 -9.17 -3.28 19.99
CA VAL A 201 -9.96 -3.58 18.81
C VAL A 201 -10.97 -4.70 19.08
N ALA A 202 -12.12 -4.64 18.43
CA ALA A 202 -13.12 -5.70 18.52
C ALA A 202 -12.84 -6.82 17.51
N GLY A 203 -13.22 -8.05 17.85
CA GLY A 203 -13.16 -9.18 16.92
C GLY A 203 -11.74 -9.57 16.51
N LEU A 204 -10.74 -9.33 17.37
CA LEU A 204 -9.35 -9.71 17.10
C LEU A 204 -9.22 -11.21 16.86
N GLN A 205 -8.61 -11.58 15.75
CA GLN A 205 -8.26 -12.94 15.33
C GLN A 205 -6.79 -12.97 14.93
N THR A 206 -6.06 -14.03 15.29
CA THR A 206 -4.65 -14.18 14.94
C THR A 206 -4.44 -15.45 14.13
N SER A 207 -3.70 -15.35 13.01
CA SER A 207 -3.39 -16.46 12.11
C SER A 207 -1.89 -16.50 11.77
N PRO A 208 -1.18 -17.61 12.08
CA PRO A 208 -1.62 -18.70 12.96
C PRO A 208 -1.95 -18.18 14.36
N ALA A 209 -2.59 -18.98 15.22
CA ALA A 209 -2.84 -18.57 16.59
C ALA A 209 -1.51 -18.23 17.29
N TYR A 210 -1.44 -17.07 17.96
CA TYR A 210 -0.23 -16.69 18.69
C TYR A 210 -0.05 -17.61 19.90
N PRO A 211 1.13 -18.21 20.11
CA PRO A 211 1.31 -19.30 21.08
C PRO A 211 1.27 -18.83 22.53
N ASN A 212 1.34 -17.52 22.79
CA ASN A 212 1.38 -16.93 24.13
C ASN A 212 2.50 -17.55 25.01
N SER A 213 3.58 -18.02 24.39
CA SER A 213 4.71 -18.68 25.02
C SER A 213 5.97 -18.50 24.19
N GLY A 214 7.14 -18.53 24.84
CA GLY A 214 8.45 -18.48 24.18
C GLY A 214 8.93 -19.86 23.75
N SER A 215 7.99 -20.78 23.48
CA SER A 215 8.30 -22.15 23.05
C SER A 215 8.17 -22.24 21.54
N GLY A 216 9.25 -22.63 20.86
CA GLY A 216 9.29 -22.74 19.40
C GLY A 216 10.42 -21.92 18.79
N PRO A 217 10.50 -21.87 17.45
CA PRO A 217 11.45 -21.00 16.78
C PRO A 217 10.99 -19.54 16.84
N GLY A 218 11.93 -18.60 16.95
CA GLY A 218 11.64 -17.17 16.73
C GLY A 218 11.43 -16.83 15.26
N PHE A 219 11.15 -15.55 14.97
CA PHE A 219 10.89 -15.04 13.61
C PHE A 219 9.67 -15.62 12.91
N VAL A 220 8.68 -16.12 13.66
CA VAL A 220 7.39 -16.54 13.11
C VAL A 220 6.52 -15.31 12.83
N THR A 221 5.86 -15.30 11.66
CA THR A 221 4.95 -14.24 11.26
C THR A 221 3.51 -14.58 11.63
N TYR A 222 2.84 -13.62 12.25
CA TYR A 222 1.45 -13.68 12.67
C TYR A 222 0.66 -12.54 12.04
N THR A 223 -0.52 -12.85 11.52
CA THR A 223 -1.49 -11.86 11.03
C THR A 223 -2.54 -11.64 12.11
N PHE A 224 -2.74 -10.40 12.52
CA PHE A 224 -3.79 -9.99 13.45
C PHE A 224 -4.87 -9.26 12.65
N ASP A 225 -5.99 -9.93 12.41
CA ASP A 225 -7.18 -9.36 11.77
C ASP A 225 -8.19 -8.92 12.83
N PHE A 226 -8.87 -7.80 12.62
CA PHE A 226 -9.85 -7.27 13.57
C PHE A 226 -10.91 -6.44 12.85
N ALA A 227 -11.99 -6.11 13.56
CA ALA A 227 -13.03 -5.25 13.03
C ALA A 227 -12.45 -3.88 12.67
N ALA A 228 -12.75 -3.39 11.46
CA ALA A 228 -12.25 -2.13 10.93
C ALA A 228 -12.46 -0.99 11.95
N THR A 229 -11.36 -0.36 12.37
CA THR A 229 -11.33 0.61 13.46
C THR A 229 -10.58 1.86 13.01
N SER A 230 -11.25 3.00 13.00
CA SER A 230 -10.63 4.27 12.63
C SER A 230 -9.79 4.83 13.78
N GLY A 231 -8.61 5.39 13.49
CA GLY A 231 -7.74 6.04 14.48
C GLY A 231 -6.51 6.71 13.87
N ASP A 232 -5.77 7.46 14.68
CA ASP A 232 -4.52 8.15 14.29
C ASP A 232 -3.26 7.43 14.77
N ALA A 233 -3.42 6.34 15.52
CA ALA A 233 -2.32 5.47 15.96
C ALA A 233 -2.84 4.04 16.17
N ILE A 234 -1.94 3.07 16.08
CA ILE A 234 -2.20 1.65 16.33
C ILE A 234 -0.98 1.04 17.01
N ARG A 235 -1.20 0.11 17.95
CA ARG A 235 -0.11 -0.62 18.60
C ARG A 235 -0.46 -2.08 18.84
N LEU A 236 0.56 -2.92 18.75
CA LEU A 236 0.57 -4.25 19.34
C LEU A 236 0.93 -4.08 20.82
N VAL A 237 0.14 -4.65 21.72
CA VAL A 237 0.31 -4.50 23.17
C VAL A 237 0.03 -5.82 23.86
N GLY A 238 0.72 -6.09 24.96
CA GLY A 238 0.52 -7.34 25.67
C GLY A 238 1.39 -7.48 26.91
N VAL A 239 1.22 -8.57 27.63
CA VAL A 239 2.06 -8.91 28.79
C VAL A 239 3.32 -9.61 28.28
N PRO A 240 4.53 -9.06 28.49
CA PRO A 240 5.76 -9.72 28.06
C PRO A 240 6.03 -10.98 28.91
N GLY A 241 6.70 -11.96 28.30
CA GLY A 241 7.06 -13.21 28.93
C GLY A 241 8.47 -13.25 29.51
N GLY A 242 8.72 -14.32 30.27
CA GLY A 242 10.03 -14.59 30.88
C GLY A 242 10.31 -13.73 32.11
N SER A 243 11.41 -14.01 32.81
CA SER A 243 11.79 -13.31 34.04
C SER A 243 12.31 -11.90 33.82
N ALA A 244 12.75 -11.57 32.61
CA ALA A 244 13.21 -10.24 32.23
C ALA A 244 12.11 -9.37 31.59
N ALA A 245 10.95 -9.96 31.25
CA ALA A 245 9.73 -9.29 30.83
C ALA A 245 9.92 -8.29 29.67
N PHE A 246 10.50 -8.76 28.56
CA PHE A 246 10.64 -7.98 27.32
C PHE A 246 10.09 -8.76 26.12
N ILE A 247 9.94 -8.08 24.98
CA ILE A 247 9.52 -8.65 23.69
C ILE A 247 10.59 -8.43 22.63
N SER A 248 10.57 -9.27 21.60
CA SER A 248 11.42 -9.14 20.41
C SER A 248 10.55 -9.01 19.16
N ILE A 249 10.91 -8.13 18.23
CA ILE A 249 10.18 -7.86 16.99
C ILE A 249 11.15 -7.89 15.81
N GLY A 250 10.86 -8.72 14.80
CA GLY A 250 11.55 -8.67 13.51
C GLY A 250 10.98 -7.60 12.59
N GLU A 251 9.65 -7.50 12.52
CA GLU A 251 8.94 -6.54 11.65
C GLU A 251 7.49 -6.36 12.15
N LEU A 252 6.93 -5.16 12.04
CA LEU A 252 5.52 -4.88 12.27
C LEU A 252 4.94 -4.04 11.13
N ARG A 253 3.96 -4.56 10.41
CA ARG A 253 3.27 -3.87 9.31
C ARG A 253 1.82 -3.58 9.64
N VAL A 254 1.33 -2.44 9.17
CA VAL A 254 -0.04 -1.94 9.37
C VAL A 254 -0.78 -1.88 8.05
N PHE A 255 -1.96 -2.47 8.02
CA PHE A 255 -2.87 -2.46 6.88
C PHE A 255 -4.14 -1.70 7.21
N ALA A 256 -4.49 -0.78 6.33
CA ALA A 256 -5.65 0.08 6.46
C ALA A 256 -6.38 0.22 5.12
N ASP A 257 -7.65 0.57 5.19
CA ASP A 257 -8.31 1.14 4.02
C ASP A 257 -7.68 2.50 3.76
N VAL A 258 -7.08 2.68 2.59
CA VAL A 258 -6.74 4.02 2.11
C VAL A 258 -8.05 4.73 1.88
N ALA A 259 -8.42 5.63 2.80
CA ALA A 259 -9.40 6.64 2.49
C ALA A 259 -8.96 7.28 1.16
N PRO A 260 -9.83 7.35 0.13
CA PRO A 260 -9.46 8.10 -1.06
C PRO A 260 -9.01 9.49 -0.60
N PRO A 261 -7.92 10.05 -1.16
CA PRO A 261 -7.47 11.38 -0.77
C PRO A 261 -8.70 12.28 -0.81
N ALA A 262 -8.99 12.97 0.29
CA ALA A 262 -10.11 13.89 0.38
C ALA A 262 -9.88 14.99 -0.67
N PHE A 263 -10.25 14.73 -1.91
CA PHE A 263 -10.55 15.77 -2.86
C PHE A 263 -11.74 16.45 -2.24
N ALA A 264 -11.52 17.63 -1.66
CA ALA A 264 -12.60 18.53 -1.32
C ALA A 264 -13.45 18.65 -2.59
N THR A 265 -14.61 17.98 -2.60
CA THR A 265 -15.59 18.16 -3.65
C THR A 265 -15.85 19.65 -3.69
N PRO A 266 -15.52 20.38 -4.78
CA PRO A 266 -15.80 21.81 -4.82
C PRO A 266 -17.31 21.93 -4.62
N THR A 267 -17.69 22.53 -3.50
CA THR A 267 -19.08 22.81 -3.20
C THR A 267 -19.56 23.71 -4.34
N ARG A 268 -20.35 23.17 -5.28
CA ARG A 268 -20.98 24.02 -6.29
C ARG A 268 -21.93 24.94 -5.54
N THR A 269 -21.49 26.16 -5.31
CA THR A 269 -22.36 27.27 -4.93
C THR A 269 -23.47 27.32 -5.97
N ALA A 270 -24.73 27.15 -5.55
CA ALA A 270 -25.87 27.20 -6.44
C ALA A 270 -25.88 28.54 -7.18
N THR A 271 -25.71 28.50 -8.49
CA THR A 271 -25.87 29.65 -9.38
C THR A 271 -27.33 30.11 -9.33
N PRO A 272 -27.63 31.39 -9.11
CA PRO A 272 -29.01 31.87 -9.05
C PRO A 272 -29.74 31.60 -10.37
N VAL A 273 -30.95 31.05 -10.26
CA VAL A 273 -31.89 30.82 -11.37
C VAL A 273 -32.28 32.16 -11.98
N GLN A 274 -31.92 32.37 -13.25
CA GLN A 274 -32.42 33.50 -14.02
C GLN A 274 -33.68 33.06 -14.77
N THR A 275 -34.84 33.53 -14.30
CA THR A 275 -36.14 33.32 -14.96
C THR A 275 -36.24 34.25 -16.17
N ALA A 276 -36.11 33.69 -17.38
CA ALA A 276 -36.39 34.43 -18.61
C ALA A 276 -37.85 34.20 -19.02
N THR A 277 -38.69 35.24 -18.87
CA THR A 277 -40.03 35.30 -19.47
C THR A 277 -39.90 35.71 -20.93
N ALA A 278 -40.25 34.82 -21.85
CA ALA A 278 -40.33 35.16 -23.28
C ALA A 278 -41.71 35.73 -23.63
N THR A 279 -41.76 37.00 -24.04
CA THR A 279 -42.90 37.57 -24.77
C THR A 279 -42.44 37.82 -26.21
N ALA A 280 -42.94 37.03 -27.15
CA ALA A 280 -42.65 37.17 -28.57
C ALA A 280 -43.68 38.09 -29.24
N THR A 281 -43.23 39.15 -29.89
CA THR A 281 -43.85 39.65 -31.14
C THR A 281 -42.82 40.51 -31.90
N PRO A 282 -42.32 40.06 -33.06
CA PRO A 282 -41.83 41.00 -34.06
C PRO A 282 -42.56 40.86 -35.40
N THR A 283 -43.06 42.01 -35.86
CA THR A 283 -43.64 42.23 -37.19
C THR A 283 -42.53 42.22 -38.25
N ARG A 284 -42.73 41.49 -39.35
CA ARG A 284 -41.82 41.43 -40.51
C ARG A 284 -41.73 42.79 -41.21
N THR A 285 -40.53 43.19 -41.59
CA THR A 285 -40.30 44.02 -42.79
C THR A 285 -39.05 43.50 -43.50
N THR A 286 -39.22 43.11 -44.77
CA THR A 286 -38.20 42.52 -45.62
C THR A 286 -37.44 43.60 -46.38
N THR A 287 -36.12 43.53 -46.42
CA THR A 287 -35.32 43.99 -47.57
C THR A 287 -34.12 43.06 -47.69
N ALA A 288 -34.04 42.36 -48.82
CA ALA A 288 -32.97 41.41 -49.12
C ALA A 288 -31.79 42.12 -49.78
N THR A 289 -30.57 41.81 -49.34
CA THR A 289 -29.39 41.88 -50.20
C THR A 289 -28.49 40.72 -49.80
N ALA A 290 -28.38 39.73 -50.68
CA ALA A 290 -27.50 38.59 -50.49
C ALA A 290 -26.09 38.95 -50.96
N THR A 291 -25.09 38.68 -50.12
CA THR A 291 -23.74 38.36 -50.61
C THR A 291 -23.14 37.34 -49.66
N ARG A 292 -22.94 36.12 -50.15
CA ARG A 292 -22.33 35.01 -49.42
C ARG A 292 -20.87 34.91 -49.82
N THR A 293 -19.95 34.92 -48.88
CA THR A 293 -18.70 34.13 -48.96
C THR A 293 -18.25 33.79 -47.55
N ALA A 294 -18.04 32.51 -47.30
CA ALA A 294 -17.63 31.94 -46.02
C ALA A 294 -16.09 32.02 -45.83
N THR A 295 -15.63 31.93 -44.57
CA THR A 295 -14.75 30.87 -44.03
C THR A 295 -13.92 31.42 -42.85
N THR A 296 -13.52 30.50 -41.98
CA THR A 296 -13.27 30.58 -40.54
C THR A 296 -11.88 31.02 -40.06
N THR A 297 -11.84 31.35 -38.77
CA THR A 297 -10.76 31.13 -37.77
C THR A 297 -9.82 32.31 -37.47
N PRO A 298 -9.89 32.92 -36.25
CA PRO A 298 -8.91 33.90 -35.80
C PRO A 298 -7.62 33.25 -35.31
N THR A 299 -6.50 33.77 -35.83
CA THR A 299 -5.13 33.63 -35.33
C THR A 299 -4.87 34.67 -34.24
N PRO A 300 -4.30 34.32 -33.08
CA PRO A 300 -3.53 35.28 -32.30
C PRO A 300 -2.03 35.03 -32.47
N THR A 301 -1.39 36.10 -32.96
CA THR A 301 0.01 36.33 -33.24
C THR A 301 0.89 36.21 -31.98
N ARG A 302 2.01 35.49 -32.07
CA ARG A 302 3.08 35.52 -31.06
C ARG A 302 4.13 36.56 -31.49
N THR A 303 4.18 37.70 -30.81
CA THR A 303 5.27 38.68 -30.93
C THR A 303 6.40 38.26 -29.99
N ALA A 304 7.60 38.10 -30.52
CA ALA A 304 8.81 37.83 -29.75
C ALA A 304 9.68 39.09 -29.68
N THR A 305 10.12 39.48 -28.49
CA THR A 305 11.33 40.29 -28.32
C THR A 305 11.87 40.06 -26.91
N MET A 306 13.12 39.58 -26.79
CA MET A 306 14.14 40.04 -25.84
C MET A 306 15.44 39.28 -26.13
N THR A 307 16.44 40.06 -26.51
CA THR A 307 17.82 39.71 -26.85
C THR A 307 18.63 39.50 -25.56
N PRO A 308 19.39 38.41 -25.38
CA PRO A 308 20.51 38.41 -24.45
C PRO A 308 21.83 38.58 -25.20
N THR A 309 22.51 39.71 -24.95
CA THR A 309 23.91 39.93 -25.30
C THR A 309 24.77 39.11 -24.34
N VAL A 310 25.54 38.14 -24.87
CA VAL A 310 26.56 37.41 -24.10
C VAL A 310 27.93 37.95 -24.49
N THR A 311 28.57 38.67 -23.56
CA THR A 311 29.99 39.03 -23.66
C THR A 311 30.78 37.96 -22.90
N SER A 312 31.55 37.16 -23.62
CA SER A 312 32.58 36.29 -23.05
C SER A 312 33.90 37.05 -22.97
N THR A 313 34.59 36.93 -21.85
CA THR A 313 36.02 37.27 -21.76
C THR A 313 36.67 36.26 -20.84
N ALA A 314 37.45 35.37 -21.43
CA ALA A 314 38.33 34.44 -20.72
C ALA A 314 39.75 35.02 -20.71
N THR A 315 40.36 35.10 -19.53
CA THR A 315 41.82 35.27 -19.38
C THR A 315 42.25 34.44 -18.18
N GLY A 316 43.29 33.62 -18.35
CA GLY A 316 43.60 32.49 -17.47
C GLY A 316 44.64 32.71 -16.37
N THR A 317 44.71 31.65 -15.53
CA THR A 317 45.84 31.08 -14.76
C THR A 317 46.31 31.79 -13.47
N PRO A 318 46.88 31.05 -12.48
CA PRO A 318 46.29 30.93 -11.14
C PRO A 318 47.22 31.42 -10.02
N THR A 319 46.68 31.70 -8.83
CA THR A 319 47.50 31.77 -7.61
C THR A 319 46.67 31.30 -6.42
N ALA A 320 47.14 30.22 -5.78
CA ALA A 320 46.57 29.71 -4.56
C ALA A 320 47.02 30.57 -3.38
N THR A 321 46.09 31.01 -2.54
CA THR A 321 46.35 31.28 -1.12
C THR A 321 45.08 31.01 -0.33
N ARG A 322 45.15 29.99 0.53
CA ARG A 322 44.13 29.63 1.51
C ARG A 322 44.29 30.54 2.72
N THR A 323 43.23 31.20 3.18
CA THR A 323 42.97 31.47 4.61
C THR A 323 41.47 31.75 4.77
N ALA A 324 40.84 31.02 5.69
CA ALA A 324 39.40 31.08 5.98
C ALA A 324 39.01 32.39 6.68
N THR A 325 37.76 32.83 6.48
CA THR A 325 36.75 33.12 7.54
C THR A 325 35.54 33.74 6.85
N MET A 326 34.44 32.99 6.73
CA MET A 326 33.13 33.51 6.36
C MET A 326 32.09 32.85 7.28
N THR A 327 31.62 33.64 8.25
CA THR A 327 30.26 33.53 8.78
C THR A 327 29.49 34.63 8.07
N PRO A 328 28.49 34.28 7.24
CA PRO A 328 27.14 34.65 7.65
C PRO A 328 26.06 33.62 7.29
N THR A 329 25.16 33.48 8.26
CA THR A 329 23.80 32.96 8.21
C THR A 329 22.98 33.54 7.05
N ALA A 330 22.34 32.67 6.27
CA ALA A 330 21.02 32.88 5.66
C ALA A 330 20.51 31.57 5.04
N THR A 331 19.73 30.82 5.82
CA THR A 331 18.98 29.66 5.33
C THR A 331 17.84 30.15 4.45
N ARG A 332 18.00 30.03 3.12
CA ARG A 332 16.88 30.09 2.18
C ARG A 332 16.81 28.76 1.43
N THR A 333 15.98 27.87 1.94
CA THR A 333 15.60 26.61 1.29
C THR A 333 14.75 26.94 0.06
N ALA A 334 15.39 27.03 -1.11
CA ALA A 334 14.70 26.99 -2.38
C ALA A 334 14.83 25.57 -2.95
N THR A 335 13.76 24.78 -2.80
CA THR A 335 13.63 23.47 -3.43
C THR A 335 13.45 23.67 -4.93
N ALA A 336 14.55 23.62 -5.69
CA ALA A 336 14.51 23.51 -7.14
C ALA A 336 14.54 22.02 -7.50
N THR A 337 13.36 21.46 -7.77
CA THR A 337 13.23 20.14 -8.39
C THR A 337 13.63 20.26 -9.86
N ALA A 338 14.91 20.05 -10.17
CA ALA A 338 15.38 19.90 -11.54
C ALA A 338 15.15 18.46 -12.00
N THR A 339 14.07 18.23 -12.74
CA THR A 339 13.87 16.97 -13.47
C THR A 339 14.76 16.98 -14.71
N ALA A 340 15.94 16.37 -14.60
CA ALA A 340 16.84 16.18 -15.74
C ALA A 340 16.42 14.93 -16.53
N THR A 341 15.60 15.12 -17.57
CA THR A 341 15.38 14.09 -18.59
C THR A 341 16.53 14.15 -19.61
N ARG A 342 17.58 13.34 -19.39
CA ARG A 342 18.63 13.12 -20.40
C ARG A 342 18.18 12.02 -21.37
N THR A 343 17.71 12.41 -22.54
CA THR A 343 17.66 11.52 -23.71
C THR A 343 19.01 11.62 -24.43
N ALA A 344 19.83 10.59 -24.30
CA ALA A 344 21.07 10.48 -25.07
C ALA A 344 20.75 9.86 -26.45
N THR A 345 20.77 10.67 -27.50
CA THR A 345 20.84 10.19 -28.88
C THR A 345 22.28 10.37 -29.35
N ALA A 346 23.04 9.27 -29.38
CA ALA A 346 24.38 9.27 -29.97
C ALA A 346 24.24 9.11 -31.49
N THR A 347 24.57 10.15 -32.24
CA THR A 347 24.86 10.04 -33.68
C THR A 347 26.32 10.38 -33.87
N ALA A 348 27.16 9.35 -33.99
CA ALA A 348 28.55 9.51 -34.35
C ALA A 348 28.66 9.59 -35.88
N THR A 349 29.05 10.75 -36.41
CA THR A 349 29.54 10.89 -37.79
C THR A 349 31.02 11.23 -37.69
N ALA A 350 31.88 10.23 -37.92
CA ALA A 350 33.31 10.45 -38.04
C ALA A 350 33.62 10.78 -39.51
N THR A 351 34.07 12.01 -39.77
CA THR A 351 34.70 12.40 -41.03
C THR A 351 36.18 12.62 -40.75
N ALA A 352 37.02 11.66 -41.16
CA ALA A 352 38.46 11.82 -41.14
C ALA A 352 38.93 12.41 -42.47
N THR A 353 39.43 13.64 -42.45
CA THR A 353 40.18 14.23 -43.56
C THR A 353 41.65 14.20 -43.18
N VAL A 354 42.43 13.33 -43.83
CA VAL A 354 43.89 13.30 -43.70
C VAL A 354 44.47 13.97 -44.92
N THR A 355 44.94 15.21 -44.73
CA THR A 355 45.79 15.92 -45.70
C THR A 355 47.23 15.63 -45.33
N THR A 356 47.97 14.96 -46.21
CA THR A 356 49.43 14.92 -46.14
C THR A 356 50.01 15.38 -47.47
N THR A 357 50.77 16.46 -47.41
CA THR A 357 51.73 16.85 -48.43
C THR A 357 53.03 17.08 -47.68
N PRO A 358 54.11 16.42 -48.09
CA PRO A 358 55.24 17.24 -48.49
C PRO A 358 55.89 16.79 -49.79
N SER A 359 56.50 17.81 -50.37
CA SER A 359 57.25 17.94 -51.61
C SER A 359 58.61 17.23 -51.56
N VAL A 360 59.32 17.34 -52.70
CA VAL A 360 60.78 17.32 -52.95
C VAL A 360 61.22 16.06 -53.72
N THR A 361 61.99 16.10 -54.80
CA THR A 361 62.54 17.13 -55.70
C THR A 361 63.18 16.36 -56.87
N THR A 362 63.12 16.89 -58.09
CA THR A 362 63.82 16.41 -59.29
C THR A 362 65.34 16.59 -59.14
N THR A 363 66.23 15.89 -59.85
CA THR A 363 66.77 16.24 -61.20
C THR A 363 67.87 15.18 -61.58
N PRO A 364 68.51 15.20 -62.77
CA PRO A 364 68.52 14.10 -63.75
C PRO A 364 69.91 13.39 -63.83
N THR A 365 70.06 12.25 -64.49
CA THR A 365 70.28 12.09 -65.95
C THR A 365 70.20 10.61 -66.28
#